data_AF-A0A8S2ES02-F1
#
_entry.id   AF-A0A8S2ES02-F1
#
_cell.length_a   1.000
_cell.length_b   1.000
_cell.length_c   1.000
_cell.angle_alpha   90.00
_cell.angle_beta   90.00
_cell.angle_gamma   90.00
#
_symmetry.space_group_name_H-M   'P 1'
#
loop_
_entity.id
_entity.type
_entity.pdbx_description
1 polymer ?
#
loop_
_entity_poly.entity_id
_entity_poly.type
_entity_poly.pdbx_seq_one_letter_code
_entity_poly.pdbx_strand_id
1 'polypeptide(L)'
;MTSLEIPLQEPLSPPPAVTVTPDILRQHFPAVAIALADIALQADPQEPVVATATIETATQQQEQETIALMSDGNEQQEPQPQTTNVAPATPVSEKITCVTCSGEIENDQQSKYLYCSQKHFYCRTCTQNLLRLVFSEPHFHLPLKCTTCFTLIDDTIIENILESRQQDQYQSMMLTLIWSKDECLNENECLVHCPFCTYIEIHYDLTGDNEPFFLTCKHENCRKTSCLVCLHECSTDDIAEHLKCFELKDEKKLIDQAIEKGSRQQCPSCGLSGMKNDACMHMSCQKCQGYWCYFCGQEPDDSDMDGHNYDWQTVRGRCPMYLINICELDNRWPSTDYECLDYFHHHRTLAQLYDVYKQLGEEKLNRLNEQFRSLDGCGFTIDEIKEFDELIFVDYDHECQL
;
A
#
# COMPACT_ATOMS: atom_id res chain seq x y z
N MET A 1 25.29 -8.11 59.72
CA MET A 1 25.72 -6.88 59.02
C MET A 1 27.17 -7.08 58.62
N THR A 2 27.38 -7.62 57.42
CA THR A 2 28.70 -7.82 56.82
C THR A 2 28.58 -7.27 55.41
N SER A 3 29.15 -6.09 55.21
CA SER A 3 29.16 -5.39 53.93
C SER A 3 30.12 -6.11 52.98
N LEU A 4 29.59 -6.57 51.84
CA LEU A 4 30.37 -7.08 50.72
C LEU A 4 30.72 -5.89 49.82
N GLU A 5 32.00 -5.54 49.76
CA GLU A 5 32.54 -4.59 48.80
C GLU A 5 32.69 -5.27 47.44
N ILE A 6 31.96 -4.77 46.44
CA ILE A 6 32.08 -5.19 45.03
C ILE A 6 33.12 -4.28 44.36
N PRO A 7 34.13 -4.82 43.66
CA PRO A 7 35.14 -4.00 43.00
C PRO A 7 34.55 -3.34 41.74
N LEU A 8 34.76 -2.03 41.63
CA LEU A 8 34.48 -1.23 40.44
C LEU A 8 35.34 -1.71 39.26
N GLN A 9 34.70 -2.21 38.21
CA GLN A 9 35.35 -2.49 36.92
C GLN A 9 35.59 -1.18 36.17
N GLU A 10 36.79 -1.05 35.59
CA GLU A 10 37.16 0.06 34.71
C GLU A 10 36.36 0.03 33.39
N PRO A 11 36.01 1.19 32.82
CA PRO A 11 35.25 1.27 31.58
C PRO A 11 36.04 0.69 30.39
N LEU A 12 35.40 -0.23 29.66
CA LEU A 12 35.92 -0.79 28.41
C LEU A 12 36.13 0.32 27.38
N SER A 13 37.28 0.29 26.72
CA SER A 13 37.60 1.23 25.62
C SER A 13 36.68 0.99 24.42
N PRO A 14 36.24 2.04 23.71
CA PRO A 14 35.40 1.88 22.53
C PRO A 14 36.13 1.08 21.44
N PRO A 15 35.42 0.25 20.66
CA PRO A 15 36.01 -0.49 19.56
C PRO A 15 36.54 0.47 18.49
N PRO A 16 37.61 0.10 17.75
CA PRO A 16 38.15 0.94 16.70
C PRO A 16 37.14 1.12 15.57
N ALA A 17 37.08 2.33 15.01
CA ALA A 17 36.26 2.63 13.83
C ALA A 17 36.68 1.72 12.66
N VAL A 18 35.75 0.89 12.19
CA VAL A 18 35.97 0.03 11.03
C VAL A 18 35.86 0.88 9.77
N THR A 19 36.96 1.04 9.04
CA THR A 19 36.97 1.73 7.75
C THR A 19 36.56 0.74 6.67
N VAL A 20 35.35 0.89 6.13
CA VAL A 20 34.87 0.07 5.01
C VAL A 20 35.57 0.53 3.73
N THR A 21 36.39 -0.32 3.12
CA THR A 21 37.06 -0.01 1.85
C THR A 21 36.15 -0.32 0.66
N PRO A 22 36.33 0.34 -0.50
CA PRO A 22 35.59 0.03 -1.73
C PRO A 22 35.67 -1.45 -2.15
N ASP A 23 36.76 -2.13 -1.78
CA ASP A 23 36.94 -3.57 -2.05
C ASP A 23 36.05 -4.44 -1.16
N ILE A 24 35.82 -4.07 0.11
CA ILE A 24 34.88 -4.75 1.01
C ILE A 24 33.44 -4.58 0.50
N LEU A 25 33.08 -3.37 0.02
CA LEU A 25 31.79 -3.12 -0.60
C LEU A 25 31.60 -3.93 -1.89
N ARG A 26 32.61 -4.03 -2.76
CA ARG A 26 32.54 -4.87 -3.97
C ARG A 26 32.46 -6.36 -3.66
N GLN A 27 33.14 -6.81 -2.60
CA GLN A 27 33.21 -8.23 -2.24
C GLN A 27 31.93 -8.75 -1.58
N HIS A 28 31.29 -7.92 -0.75
CA HIS A 28 30.12 -8.33 0.03
C HIS A 28 28.80 -7.73 -0.46
N PHE A 29 28.85 -6.64 -1.23
CA PHE A 29 27.67 -5.93 -1.71
C PHE A 29 27.86 -5.46 -3.16
N PRO A 30 28.04 -6.39 -4.13
CA PRO A 30 28.32 -6.05 -5.52
C PRO A 30 27.24 -5.13 -6.13
N ALA A 31 25.98 -5.28 -5.73
CA ALA A 31 24.88 -4.40 -6.14
C ALA A 31 25.07 -2.94 -5.64
N VAL A 32 25.52 -2.75 -4.40
CA VAL A 32 25.82 -1.42 -3.85
C VAL A 32 27.02 -0.80 -4.54
N ALA A 33 28.04 -1.60 -4.87
CA ALA A 33 29.20 -1.12 -5.61
C ALA A 33 28.86 -0.70 -7.05
N ILE A 34 27.90 -1.37 -7.70
CA ILE A 34 27.37 -0.99 -9.01
C ILE A 34 26.56 0.30 -8.89
N ALA A 35 25.64 0.39 -7.92
CA ALA A 35 24.84 1.59 -7.70
C ALA A 35 25.71 2.83 -7.40
N LEU A 36 26.74 2.69 -6.56
CA LEU A 36 27.70 3.76 -6.28
C LEU A 36 28.53 4.14 -7.52
N ALA A 37 28.88 3.18 -8.37
CA ALA A 37 29.59 3.45 -9.62
C ALA A 37 28.71 4.18 -10.64
N ASP A 38 27.42 3.82 -10.74
CA ASP A 38 26.46 4.48 -11.61
C ASP A 38 26.16 5.90 -11.13
N ILE A 39 26.06 6.13 -9.82
CA ILE A 39 25.92 7.48 -9.25
C ILE A 39 27.19 8.31 -9.48
N ALA A 40 28.38 7.73 -9.30
CA ALA A 40 29.65 8.42 -9.56
C ALA A 40 29.86 8.77 -11.04
N LEU A 41 29.33 7.97 -11.97
CA LEU A 41 29.33 8.25 -13.42
C LEU A 41 28.37 9.38 -13.81
N GLN A 42 27.35 9.65 -13.00
CA GLN A 42 26.42 10.76 -13.20
C GLN A 42 26.88 12.07 -12.56
N ALA A 43 27.92 12.04 -11.71
CA ALA A 43 28.55 13.23 -11.16
C ALA A 43 29.51 13.87 -12.21
N ASP A 44 29.29 15.14 -12.53
CA ASP A 44 30.09 15.88 -13.51
C ASP A 44 31.57 15.98 -13.05
N PRO A 45 32.55 15.48 -13.83
CA PRO A 45 33.96 15.46 -13.43
C PRO A 45 34.65 16.83 -13.43
N GLN A 46 33.93 17.93 -13.70
CA GLN A 46 34.50 19.28 -13.77
C GLN A 46 34.03 20.21 -12.65
N GLU A 47 34.33 19.92 -11.39
CA GLU A 47 34.54 20.99 -10.39
C GLU A 47 35.33 20.51 -9.15
N PRO A 48 36.49 21.12 -8.82
CA PRO A 48 37.12 20.92 -7.53
C PRO A 48 36.36 21.73 -6.46
N VAL A 49 35.94 21.06 -5.39
CA VAL A 49 35.29 21.69 -4.24
C VAL A 49 36.27 22.65 -3.53
N VAL A 50 36.18 23.93 -3.86
CA VAL A 50 36.71 25.04 -3.06
C VAL A 50 35.53 25.86 -2.57
N ALA A 51 35.21 25.70 -1.29
CA ALA A 51 34.16 26.45 -0.62
C ALA A 51 34.58 27.92 -0.42
N THR A 52 33.98 28.82 -1.18
CA THR A 52 33.83 30.24 -0.81
C THR A 52 32.50 30.76 -1.34
N ALA A 53 31.62 31.12 -0.40
CA ALA A 53 30.32 31.70 -0.66
C ALA A 53 30.43 33.17 -1.09
N THR A 54 29.82 33.53 -2.22
CA THR A 54 29.31 34.89 -2.47
C THR A 54 28.09 34.81 -3.38
N ILE A 55 27.00 35.42 -2.92
CA ILE A 55 25.72 35.60 -3.59
C ILE A 55 25.81 36.89 -4.41
N GLU A 56 25.47 36.87 -5.70
CA GLU A 56 24.77 37.96 -6.42
C GLU A 56 24.35 37.58 -7.86
N THR A 57 23.04 37.38 -8.02
CA THR A 57 22.09 37.79 -9.08
C THR A 57 22.36 37.82 -10.61
N ALA A 58 21.29 37.40 -11.32
CA ALA A 58 20.78 37.80 -12.66
C ALA A 58 21.32 37.01 -13.88
N THR A 59 20.59 36.65 -14.94
CA THR A 59 19.36 37.17 -15.58
C THR A 59 18.74 36.12 -16.54
N GLN A 60 17.44 36.27 -16.85
CA GLN A 60 16.66 35.64 -17.92
C GLN A 60 17.25 35.81 -19.33
N GLN A 61 17.01 34.85 -20.26
CA GLN A 61 16.36 35.08 -21.58
C GLN A 61 16.33 33.85 -22.51
N GLN A 62 15.16 33.66 -23.15
CA GLN A 62 14.86 33.14 -24.51
C GLN A 62 15.24 31.67 -24.85
N GLU A 63 14.46 30.89 -25.62
CA GLU A 63 13.88 31.19 -26.95
C GLU A 63 12.52 30.49 -27.22
N GLN A 64 11.69 31.19 -28.00
CA GLN A 64 10.56 30.70 -28.78
C GLN A 64 10.95 30.66 -30.27
N GLU A 65 10.10 29.99 -31.06
CA GLU A 65 10.01 29.95 -32.53
C GLU A 65 10.82 28.84 -33.19
N THR A 66 10.18 27.88 -33.86
CA THR A 66 9.78 27.95 -35.30
C THR A 66 9.17 26.57 -35.66
N ILE A 67 8.38 26.28 -36.70
CA ILE A 67 7.85 26.96 -37.90
C ILE A 67 6.70 26.07 -38.43
N ALA A 68 5.69 26.70 -39.04
CA ALA A 68 4.67 26.07 -39.87
C ALA A 68 5.19 25.86 -41.31
N LEU A 69 4.74 24.81 -42.03
CA LEU A 69 4.39 24.82 -43.48
C LEU A 69 4.21 23.39 -44.03
N MET A 70 3.16 23.22 -44.85
CA MET A 70 3.02 22.40 -46.08
C MET A 70 1.54 21.97 -46.21
N SER A 71 0.67 22.59 -47.03
CA SER A 71 0.60 22.79 -48.49
C SER A 71 0.17 21.55 -49.30
N ASP A 72 -1.04 21.66 -49.86
CA ASP A 72 -1.52 21.24 -51.19
C ASP A 72 -1.17 19.85 -51.75
N GLY A 73 -2.20 18.99 -51.78
CA GLY A 73 -2.28 17.78 -52.61
C GLY A 73 -3.60 17.78 -53.38
N ASN A 74 -3.51 18.04 -54.68
CA ASN A 74 -4.58 18.08 -55.67
C ASN A 74 -4.61 16.73 -56.40
N GLU A 75 -5.66 15.92 -56.24
CA GLU A 75 -5.83 14.66 -56.98
C GLU A 75 -7.23 14.51 -57.59
N GLN A 76 -7.21 13.86 -58.75
CA GLN A 76 -8.13 13.92 -59.88
C GLN A 76 -9.48 13.23 -59.61
N GLN A 77 -10.56 13.83 -60.14
CA GLN A 77 -11.90 13.23 -60.19
C GLN A 77 -12.10 12.41 -61.47
N GLU A 78 -12.45 11.14 -61.31
CA GLU A 78 -13.10 10.31 -62.34
C GLU A 78 -14.63 10.56 -62.39
N PRO A 79 -15.27 10.45 -63.57
CA PRO A 79 -16.70 10.69 -63.71
C PRO A 79 -17.54 9.48 -63.26
N GLN A 80 -18.39 9.69 -62.25
CA GLN A 80 -19.37 8.69 -61.80
C GLN A 80 -20.66 8.66 -62.64
N PRO A 81 -21.30 7.48 -62.77
CA PRO A 81 -22.55 7.29 -63.50
C PRO A 81 -23.76 7.84 -62.73
N GLN A 82 -24.69 8.44 -63.49
CA GLN A 82 -25.92 9.04 -62.99
C GLN A 82 -26.88 7.97 -62.44
N THR A 83 -26.95 7.83 -61.12
CA THR A 83 -27.98 7.08 -60.41
C THR A 83 -29.15 8.01 -60.04
N THR A 84 -30.35 7.59 -60.39
CA THR A 84 -31.62 8.26 -60.12
C THR A 84 -31.86 8.46 -58.61
N ASN A 85 -32.00 9.72 -58.21
CA ASN A 85 -32.32 10.18 -56.85
C ASN A 85 -33.65 9.61 -56.34
N VAL A 86 -33.56 8.68 -55.39
CA VAL A 86 -34.60 8.46 -54.38
C VAL A 86 -34.12 9.16 -53.11
N ALA A 87 -34.88 10.13 -52.62
CA ALA A 87 -34.53 10.89 -51.42
C ALA A 87 -34.29 9.91 -50.25
N PRO A 88 -33.07 9.86 -49.66
CA PRO A 88 -32.79 8.96 -48.55
C PRO A 88 -33.62 9.38 -47.35
N ALA A 89 -34.42 8.44 -46.82
CA ALA A 89 -35.14 8.63 -45.58
C ALA A 89 -34.12 9.01 -44.48
N THR A 90 -34.28 10.17 -43.88
CA THR A 90 -33.47 10.61 -42.73
C THR A 90 -33.55 9.52 -41.65
N PRO A 91 -32.42 8.91 -41.26
CA PRO A 91 -32.41 7.88 -40.24
C PRO A 91 -32.98 8.48 -38.95
N VAL A 92 -34.01 7.84 -38.41
CA VAL A 92 -34.60 8.24 -37.12
C VAL A 92 -33.54 7.92 -36.06
N SER A 93 -32.89 8.95 -35.53
CA SER A 93 -31.89 8.78 -34.48
C SER A 93 -32.57 8.25 -33.22
N GLU A 94 -32.19 7.04 -32.80
CA GLU A 94 -32.64 6.47 -31.55
C GLU A 94 -32.22 7.37 -30.37
N LYS A 95 -33.16 7.68 -29.48
CA LYS A 95 -32.89 8.50 -28.30
C LYS A 95 -32.12 7.68 -27.28
N ILE A 96 -30.92 8.14 -26.91
CA ILE A 96 -30.10 7.51 -25.87
C ILE A 96 -30.48 8.12 -24.51
N THR A 97 -30.63 7.30 -23.47
CA THR A 97 -30.94 7.76 -22.11
C THR A 97 -29.89 7.30 -21.11
N CYS A 98 -29.64 8.13 -20.10
CA CYS A 98 -28.74 7.81 -18.99
C CYS A 98 -29.36 6.78 -18.05
N VAL A 99 -28.65 5.69 -17.75
CA VAL A 99 -29.19 4.63 -16.87
C VAL A 99 -29.31 5.02 -15.40
N THR A 100 -28.65 6.09 -14.97
CA THR A 100 -28.67 6.54 -13.56
C THR A 100 -29.76 7.59 -13.29
N CYS A 101 -29.90 8.59 -14.18
CA CYS A 101 -30.83 9.71 -13.97
C CYS A 101 -31.99 9.76 -14.97
N SER A 102 -32.03 8.84 -15.94
CA SER A 102 -33.02 8.80 -17.03
C SER A 102 -33.03 10.03 -17.94
N GLY A 103 -32.04 10.93 -17.82
CA GLY A 103 -31.90 12.09 -18.71
C GLY A 103 -31.53 11.69 -20.13
N GLU A 104 -32.06 12.40 -21.14
CA GLU A 104 -31.72 12.20 -22.55
C GLU A 104 -30.26 12.62 -22.81
N ILE A 105 -29.55 11.83 -23.62
CA ILE A 105 -28.16 12.04 -24.02
C ILE A 105 -28.12 12.36 -25.52
N GLU A 106 -27.38 13.41 -25.89
CA GLU A 106 -27.18 13.80 -27.29
C GLU A 106 -26.32 12.75 -28.02
N ASN A 107 -26.80 12.29 -29.18
CA ASN A 107 -26.22 11.16 -29.92
C ASN A 107 -24.91 11.54 -30.64
N ASP A 108 -24.63 12.83 -30.83
CA ASP A 108 -23.48 13.33 -31.57
C ASP A 108 -22.13 13.14 -30.85
N GLN A 109 -22.11 12.74 -29.57
CA GLN A 109 -20.90 12.67 -28.74
C GLN A 109 -20.72 11.35 -28.00
N GLN A 110 -21.08 10.22 -28.62
CA GLN A 110 -21.00 8.89 -27.99
C GLN A 110 -19.62 8.56 -27.37
N SER A 111 -18.52 9.07 -27.95
CA SER A 111 -17.16 8.88 -27.43
C SER A 111 -16.86 9.62 -26.11
N LYS A 112 -17.71 10.56 -25.70
CA LYS A 112 -17.52 11.34 -24.46
C LYS A 112 -18.32 10.82 -23.27
N TYR A 113 -19.09 9.75 -23.46
CA TYR A 113 -19.93 9.17 -22.43
C TYR A 113 -19.37 7.83 -22.01
N LEU A 114 -19.51 7.53 -20.72
CA LEU A 114 -19.17 6.23 -20.18
C LEU A 114 -20.28 5.26 -20.59
N TYR A 115 -19.91 4.07 -21.07
CA TYR A 115 -20.86 3.01 -21.36
C TYR A 115 -20.21 1.65 -21.23
N CYS A 116 -21.00 0.63 -20.91
CA CYS A 116 -20.54 -0.77 -20.89
C CYS A 116 -20.76 -1.49 -22.22
N SER A 117 -20.28 -2.72 -22.36
CA SER A 117 -20.48 -3.55 -23.56
C SER A 117 -21.94 -3.79 -23.91
N GLN A 118 -22.86 -3.76 -22.92
CA GLN A 118 -24.31 -3.84 -23.10
C GLN A 118 -24.98 -2.50 -23.45
N LYS A 119 -24.19 -1.47 -23.75
CA LYS A 119 -24.67 -0.13 -24.19
C LYS A 119 -25.55 0.58 -23.15
N HIS A 120 -25.32 0.35 -21.86
CA HIS A 120 -25.86 1.21 -20.79
C HIS A 120 -25.03 2.50 -20.71
N PHE A 121 -25.60 3.64 -21.10
CA PHE A 121 -24.91 4.93 -21.13
C PHE A 121 -25.07 5.73 -19.84
N TYR A 122 -24.04 6.47 -19.47
CA TYR A 122 -24.05 7.43 -18.36
C TYR A 122 -23.86 8.85 -18.90
N CYS A 123 -24.75 9.77 -18.52
CA CYS A 123 -24.56 11.18 -18.86
C CYS A 123 -23.33 11.76 -18.14
N ARG A 124 -22.80 12.88 -18.65
CA ARG A 124 -21.57 13.52 -18.13
C ARG A 124 -21.59 13.71 -16.61
N THR A 125 -22.70 14.20 -16.05
CA THR A 125 -22.84 14.43 -14.60
C THR A 125 -22.77 13.13 -13.80
N CYS A 126 -23.47 12.09 -14.25
CA CYS A 126 -23.45 10.78 -13.60
C CYS A 126 -22.07 10.12 -13.71
N THR A 127 -21.40 10.23 -14.86
CA THR A 127 -20.03 9.76 -15.05
C THR A 127 -19.06 10.46 -14.10
N GLN A 128 -19.12 11.80 -13.98
CA GLN A 128 -18.27 12.55 -13.05
C GLN A 128 -18.50 12.15 -11.60
N ASN A 129 -19.76 11.92 -11.19
CA ASN A 129 -20.07 11.44 -9.85
C ASN A 129 -19.54 10.02 -9.61
N LEU A 130 -19.70 9.13 -10.59
CA LEU A 130 -19.18 7.76 -10.52
C LEU A 130 -17.65 7.76 -10.41
N LEU A 131 -16.96 8.55 -11.23
CA LEU A 131 -15.51 8.70 -11.17
C LEU A 131 -15.03 9.32 -9.86
N ARG A 132 -15.77 10.28 -9.29
CA ARG A 132 -15.45 10.82 -7.95
C ARG A 132 -15.48 9.72 -6.89
N LEU A 133 -16.47 8.82 -6.93
CA LEU A 133 -16.54 7.67 -6.03
C LEU A 133 -15.36 6.73 -6.25
N VAL A 134 -15.02 6.43 -7.51
CA VAL A 134 -13.84 5.64 -7.86
C VAL A 134 -12.57 6.24 -7.27
N PHE A 135 -12.37 7.55 -7.43
CA PHE A 135 -11.18 8.24 -6.93
C PHE A 135 -11.16 8.42 -5.40
N SER A 136 -12.31 8.48 -4.73
CA SER A 136 -12.35 8.52 -3.26
C SER A 136 -12.14 7.14 -2.64
N GLU A 137 -12.65 6.08 -3.29
CA GLU A 137 -12.69 4.72 -2.75
C GLU A 137 -12.29 3.66 -3.81
N PRO A 138 -11.02 3.68 -4.29
CA PRO A 138 -10.55 2.77 -5.35
C PRO A 138 -10.89 1.31 -5.11
N HIS A 139 -10.67 0.85 -3.88
CA HIS A 139 -10.72 -0.56 -3.51
C HIS A 139 -12.11 -1.19 -3.70
N PHE A 140 -13.18 -0.38 -3.66
CA PHE A 140 -14.56 -0.88 -3.83
C PHE A 140 -15.08 -0.74 -5.26
N HIS A 141 -14.53 0.20 -6.02
CA HIS A 141 -15.09 0.60 -7.31
C HIS A 141 -14.23 0.22 -8.51
N LEU A 142 -13.05 -0.33 -8.29
CA LEU A 142 -12.16 -0.82 -9.33
C LEU A 142 -12.02 -2.36 -9.32
N PRO A 143 -11.99 -3.00 -10.50
CA PRO A 143 -12.21 -2.41 -11.82
C PRO A 143 -13.66 -1.92 -11.97
N LEU A 144 -13.86 -0.86 -12.76
CA LEU A 144 -15.15 -0.19 -12.84
C LEU A 144 -16.19 -1.08 -13.52
N LYS A 145 -17.33 -1.30 -12.85
CA LYS A 145 -18.45 -2.11 -13.33
C LYS A 145 -19.67 -1.25 -13.61
N CYS A 146 -20.45 -1.64 -14.62
CA CYS A 146 -21.76 -1.07 -14.88
C CYS A 146 -22.69 -1.30 -13.69
N THR A 147 -23.29 -0.24 -13.15
CA THR A 147 -24.26 -0.31 -12.05
C THR A 147 -25.57 -1.03 -12.41
N THR A 148 -25.86 -1.21 -13.69
CA THR A 148 -27.09 -1.88 -14.17
C THR A 148 -26.88 -3.36 -14.43
N CYS A 149 -25.82 -3.74 -15.16
CA CYS A 149 -25.58 -5.13 -15.57
C CYS A 149 -24.31 -5.76 -14.98
N PHE A 150 -23.59 -5.03 -14.11
CA PHE A 150 -22.37 -5.46 -13.42
C PHE A 150 -21.21 -5.92 -14.32
N THR A 151 -21.33 -5.72 -15.62
CA THR A 151 -20.27 -5.99 -16.60
C THR A 151 -19.16 -4.95 -16.45
N LEU A 152 -17.91 -5.38 -16.60
CA LEU A 152 -16.76 -4.50 -16.62
C LEU A 152 -16.90 -3.45 -17.73
N ILE A 153 -16.59 -2.21 -17.39
CA ILE A 153 -16.47 -1.13 -18.36
C ILE A 153 -15.05 -1.17 -18.92
N ASP A 154 -14.92 -1.00 -20.24
CA ASP A 154 -13.64 -1.04 -20.93
C ASP A 154 -12.76 0.14 -20.50
N ASP A 155 -11.51 -0.15 -20.12
CA ASP A 155 -10.57 0.86 -19.62
C ASP A 155 -10.30 1.95 -20.67
N THR A 156 -10.31 1.62 -21.96
CA THR A 156 -10.12 2.61 -23.04
C THR A 156 -11.26 3.64 -23.04
N ILE A 157 -12.49 3.25 -22.68
CA ILE A 157 -13.61 4.19 -22.57
C ILE A 157 -13.40 5.11 -21.37
N ILE A 158 -12.92 4.57 -20.25
CA ILE A 158 -12.65 5.33 -19.03
C ILE A 158 -11.55 6.36 -19.30
N GLU A 159 -10.42 5.90 -19.83
CA GLU A 159 -9.27 6.75 -20.18
C GLU A 159 -9.69 7.88 -21.12
N ASN A 160 -10.48 7.62 -22.17
CA ASN A 160 -10.94 8.64 -23.11
C ASN A 160 -11.82 9.75 -22.47
N ILE A 161 -12.41 9.50 -21.31
CA ILE A 161 -13.27 10.47 -20.61
C ILE A 161 -12.49 11.26 -19.56
N LEU A 162 -11.43 10.68 -19.02
CA LEU A 162 -10.61 11.28 -17.98
C LEU A 162 -9.73 12.41 -18.54
N GLU A 163 -9.60 13.47 -17.77
CA GLU A 163 -8.56 14.48 -18.02
C GLU A 163 -7.17 13.84 -17.79
N SER A 164 -6.11 14.35 -18.45
CA SER A 164 -4.77 13.74 -18.37
C SER A 164 -4.30 13.48 -16.93
N ARG A 165 -4.51 14.44 -16.02
CA ARG A 165 -4.18 14.27 -14.60
C ARG A 165 -4.98 13.15 -13.92
N GLN A 166 -6.24 12.96 -14.31
CA GLN A 166 -7.09 11.90 -13.77
C GLN A 166 -6.75 10.54 -14.38
N GLN A 167 -6.30 10.49 -15.64
CA GLN A 167 -5.79 9.26 -16.27
C GLN A 167 -4.60 8.72 -15.48
N ASP A 168 -3.61 9.56 -15.16
CA ASP A 168 -2.45 9.16 -14.37
C ASP A 168 -2.87 8.61 -13.00
N GLN A 169 -3.83 9.27 -12.34
CA GLN A 169 -4.37 8.83 -11.06
C GLN A 169 -5.10 7.49 -11.19
N TYR A 170 -5.92 7.33 -12.23
CA TYR A 170 -6.68 6.10 -12.49
C TYR A 170 -5.77 4.91 -12.78
N GLN A 171 -4.76 5.10 -13.63
CA GLN A 171 -3.77 4.09 -13.95
C GLN A 171 -2.96 3.69 -12.71
N SER A 172 -2.51 4.66 -11.91
CA SER A 172 -1.81 4.39 -10.64
C SER A 172 -2.66 3.55 -9.68
N MET A 173 -3.97 3.85 -9.56
CA MET A 173 -4.89 3.08 -8.73
C MET A 173 -5.16 1.68 -9.28
N MET A 174 -5.39 1.56 -10.60
CA MET A 174 -5.61 0.28 -11.26
C MET A 174 -4.40 -0.65 -11.12
N LEU A 175 -3.19 -0.13 -11.32
CA LEU A 175 -1.95 -0.87 -11.13
C LEU A 175 -1.81 -1.36 -9.69
N THR A 176 -2.03 -0.47 -8.71
CA THR A 176 -2.00 -0.84 -7.29
C THR A 176 -2.98 -1.98 -6.96
N LEU A 177 -4.18 -1.96 -7.55
CA LEU A 177 -5.21 -2.97 -7.30
C LEU A 177 -5.04 -4.28 -8.04
N ILE A 178 -4.50 -4.24 -9.26
CA ILE A 178 -4.14 -5.43 -10.02
C ILE A 178 -3.00 -6.15 -9.29
N TRP A 179 -2.02 -5.40 -8.79
CA TRP A 179 -0.85 -5.97 -8.14
C TRP A 179 -1.06 -6.30 -6.67
N SER A 180 -2.02 -5.68 -5.97
CA SER A 180 -2.45 -6.14 -4.64
C SER A 180 -3.19 -7.48 -4.68
N LYS A 181 -3.52 -7.97 -5.88
CA LYS A 181 -3.92 -9.37 -6.07
C LYS A 181 -2.63 -10.10 -6.41
N ASP A 182 -2.01 -10.72 -5.40
CA ASP A 182 -0.74 -11.48 -5.47
C ASP A 182 -0.64 -12.45 -6.68
N GLU A 183 -1.75 -12.75 -7.36
CA GLU A 183 -1.83 -13.56 -8.57
C GLU A 183 -1.21 -12.95 -9.84
N CYS A 184 -0.99 -11.63 -9.91
CA CYS A 184 -0.47 -10.98 -11.13
C CYS A 184 1.05 -10.81 -11.18
N LEU A 185 1.74 -11.00 -10.06
CA LEU A 185 3.19 -10.97 -9.99
C LEU A 185 3.73 -12.40 -10.02
N ASN A 186 4.84 -12.62 -10.72
CA ASN A 186 5.55 -13.89 -10.59
C ASN A 186 6.08 -14.05 -9.15
N GLU A 187 6.37 -15.28 -8.72
CA GLU A 187 6.88 -15.58 -7.36
C GLU A 187 8.14 -14.77 -6.97
N ASN A 188 8.89 -14.29 -7.98
CA ASN A 188 10.11 -13.51 -7.80
C ASN A 188 9.93 -12.02 -8.14
N GLU A 189 8.73 -11.56 -8.44
CA GLU A 189 8.46 -10.15 -8.70
C GLU A 189 7.87 -9.51 -7.45
N CYS A 190 8.31 -8.28 -7.15
CA CYS A 190 7.68 -7.48 -6.12
C CYS A 190 7.37 -6.10 -6.68
N LEU A 191 6.36 -5.49 -6.07
CA LEU A 191 6.01 -4.12 -6.35
C LEU A 191 6.68 -3.21 -5.33
N VAL A 192 7.37 -2.20 -5.83
CA VAL A 192 8.05 -1.21 -5.01
C VAL A 192 7.49 0.16 -5.32
N HIS A 193 7.10 0.90 -4.28
CA HIS A 193 6.57 2.25 -4.40
C HIS A 193 7.58 3.28 -3.91
N CYS A 194 7.60 4.44 -4.56
CA CYS A 194 8.32 5.60 -4.06
C CYS A 194 7.60 6.15 -2.82
N PRO A 195 8.28 6.35 -1.68
CA PRO A 195 7.63 6.91 -0.48
C PRO A 195 7.28 8.41 -0.63
N PHE A 196 7.71 9.08 -1.70
CA PHE A 196 7.57 10.53 -1.89
C PHE A 196 6.59 10.94 -3.00
N CYS A 197 6.15 10.00 -3.84
CA CYS A 197 5.19 10.27 -4.91
C CYS A 197 4.47 8.99 -5.36
N THR A 198 3.54 9.08 -6.30
CA THR A 198 2.74 7.93 -6.80
C THR A 198 3.50 7.01 -7.75
N TYR A 199 4.84 7.09 -7.78
CA TYR A 199 5.66 6.27 -8.66
C TYR A 199 5.77 4.85 -8.12
N ILE A 200 5.59 3.87 -9.00
CA ILE A 200 5.64 2.46 -8.69
C ILE A 200 6.44 1.77 -9.80
N GLU A 201 7.28 0.80 -9.43
CA GLU A 201 7.90 -0.10 -10.39
C GLU A 201 7.96 -1.54 -9.86
N ILE A 202 8.12 -2.48 -10.79
CA ILE A 202 8.31 -3.90 -10.47
C ILE A 202 9.81 -4.16 -10.36
N HIS A 203 10.22 -4.78 -9.26
CA HIS A 203 11.57 -5.30 -9.08
C HIS A 203 11.55 -6.82 -9.20
N TYR A 204 12.66 -7.37 -9.69
CA TYR A 204 12.86 -8.81 -9.86
C TYR A 204 13.83 -9.32 -8.79
N ASP A 205 13.55 -10.53 -8.32
CA ASP A 205 14.46 -11.37 -7.54
C ASP A 205 14.91 -10.72 -6.22
N LEU A 206 13.94 -10.50 -5.31
CA LEU A 206 14.23 -10.13 -3.92
C LEU A 206 14.89 -11.26 -3.12
N THR A 207 15.10 -12.45 -3.71
CA THR A 207 15.61 -13.59 -2.97
C THR A 207 17.14 -13.60 -2.95
N GLY A 208 17.72 -13.40 -1.76
CA GLY A 208 19.15 -13.48 -1.53
C GLY A 208 19.92 -12.16 -1.63
N ASP A 209 21.18 -12.23 -2.08
CA ASP A 209 22.14 -11.12 -2.03
C ASP A 209 21.91 -10.02 -3.10
N ASN A 210 20.99 -10.25 -4.04
CA ASN A 210 20.68 -9.34 -5.15
C ASN A 210 19.43 -8.48 -4.91
N GLU A 211 18.86 -8.52 -3.70
CA GLU A 211 17.67 -7.74 -3.40
C GLU A 211 17.96 -6.23 -3.55
N PRO A 212 17.24 -5.51 -4.43
CA PRO A 212 17.36 -4.07 -4.55
C PRO A 212 17.08 -3.42 -3.20
N PHE A 213 18.09 -2.72 -2.70
CA PHE A 213 18.03 -2.10 -1.37
C PHE A 213 17.60 -0.63 -1.42
N PHE A 214 17.81 0.01 -2.56
CA PHE A 214 17.44 1.39 -2.83
C PHE A 214 16.55 1.48 -4.07
N LEU A 215 15.60 2.42 -4.04
CA LEU A 215 14.77 2.78 -5.17
C LEU A 215 15.11 4.21 -5.58
N THR A 216 15.53 4.39 -6.84
CA THR A 216 15.65 5.71 -7.47
C THR A 216 14.37 5.97 -8.27
N CYS A 217 13.56 6.92 -7.82
CA CYS A 217 12.29 7.23 -8.44
C CYS A 217 12.48 7.77 -9.87
N LYS A 218 11.86 7.14 -10.88
CA LYS A 218 11.96 7.60 -12.29
C LYS A 218 10.95 8.68 -12.66
N HIS A 219 10.08 9.09 -11.74
CA HIS A 219 9.13 10.17 -11.99
C HIS A 219 9.87 11.51 -12.14
N GLU A 220 9.57 12.25 -13.22
CA GLU A 220 10.34 13.42 -13.65
C GLU A 220 10.51 14.48 -12.57
N ASN A 221 9.46 14.72 -11.77
CA ASN A 221 9.45 15.72 -10.69
C ASN A 221 9.97 15.22 -9.34
N CYS A 222 10.19 13.91 -9.17
CA CYS A 222 10.62 13.35 -7.89
C CYS A 222 12.12 13.06 -7.89
N ARG A 223 12.57 12.10 -8.71
CA ARG A 223 14.00 11.72 -8.86
C ARG A 223 14.76 11.42 -7.56
N LYS A 224 14.07 11.26 -6.43
CA LYS A 224 14.66 10.94 -5.14
C LYS A 224 15.05 9.47 -5.07
N THR A 225 16.13 9.19 -4.35
CA THR A 225 16.52 7.83 -3.96
C THR A 225 16.00 7.56 -2.55
N SER A 226 15.44 6.38 -2.31
CA SER A 226 14.91 5.96 -1.02
C SER A 226 15.40 4.58 -0.62
N CYS A 227 15.58 4.36 0.68
CA CYS A 227 15.86 3.04 1.24
C CYS A 227 14.55 2.25 1.32
N LEU A 228 14.52 1.03 0.79
CA LEU A 228 13.30 0.21 0.79
C LEU A 228 12.93 -0.39 2.13
N VAL A 229 13.84 -0.32 3.11
CA VAL A 229 13.61 -0.83 4.46
C VAL A 229 13.08 0.25 5.39
N CYS A 230 13.73 1.43 5.46
CA CYS A 230 13.29 2.52 6.33
C CYS A 230 12.43 3.59 5.65
N LEU A 231 12.29 3.54 4.32
CA LEU A 231 11.50 4.48 3.51
C LEU A 231 11.94 5.96 3.59
N HIS A 232 13.15 6.23 4.07
CA HIS A 232 13.73 7.58 4.10
C HIS A 232 14.50 7.89 2.81
N GLU A 233 14.72 9.17 2.56
CA GLU A 233 15.49 9.67 1.42
C GLU A 233 16.97 9.37 1.65
N CYS A 234 17.64 8.84 0.64
CA CYS A 234 19.06 8.49 0.71
C CYS A 234 19.85 9.42 -0.21
N SER A 235 20.72 10.23 0.37
CA SER A 235 21.76 10.92 -0.38
C SER A 235 22.97 9.99 -0.59
N THR A 236 23.91 10.38 -1.44
CA THR A 236 25.17 9.64 -1.63
C THR A 236 25.98 9.49 -0.37
N ASP A 237 25.90 10.49 0.52
CA ASP A 237 26.69 10.55 1.74
C ASP A 237 26.10 9.64 2.83
N ASP A 238 24.78 9.39 2.76
CA ASP A 238 24.04 8.63 3.77
C ASP A 238 23.93 7.12 3.44
N ILE A 239 24.35 6.68 2.24
CA ILE A 239 24.24 5.27 1.81
C ILE A 239 24.89 4.33 2.83
N ALA A 240 26.03 4.73 3.41
CA ALA A 240 26.73 3.93 4.41
C ALA A 240 25.92 3.74 5.71
N GLU A 241 25.13 4.73 6.11
CA GLU A 241 24.24 4.62 7.27
C GLU A 241 23.08 3.68 6.98
N HIS A 242 22.56 3.72 5.76
CA HIS A 242 21.50 2.82 5.32
C HIS A 242 21.95 1.36 5.18
N LEU A 243 23.24 1.05 5.03
CA LEU A 243 23.69 -0.36 5.04
C LEU A 243 23.26 -1.13 6.30
N LYS A 244 23.16 -0.43 7.44
CA LYS A 244 22.61 -1.01 8.67
C LYS A 244 21.14 -1.39 8.55
N CYS A 245 20.37 -0.66 7.74
CA CYS A 245 18.99 -1.02 7.47
C CYS A 245 18.90 -2.33 6.66
N PHE A 246 19.82 -2.57 5.74
CA PHE A 246 19.89 -3.86 5.02
C PHE A 246 20.19 -5.02 5.97
N GLU A 247 21.13 -4.84 6.90
CA GLU A 247 21.48 -5.85 7.90
C GLU A 247 20.32 -6.24 8.82
N LEU A 248 19.35 -5.33 9.01
CA LEU A 248 18.21 -5.49 9.92
C LEU A 248 16.87 -5.70 9.18
N LYS A 249 16.90 -5.90 7.86
CA LYS A 249 15.68 -5.92 7.03
C LYS A 249 14.73 -7.05 7.40
N ASP A 250 15.27 -8.24 7.66
CA ASP A 250 14.48 -9.44 7.93
C ASP A 250 13.85 -9.34 9.31
N GLU A 251 14.59 -8.87 10.32
CA GLU A 251 14.03 -8.64 11.64
C GLU A 251 13.00 -7.50 11.65
N LYS A 252 13.22 -6.42 10.88
CA LYS A 252 12.22 -5.36 10.72
C LYS A 252 10.93 -5.92 10.12
N LYS A 253 11.04 -6.76 9.09
CA LYS A 253 9.88 -7.41 8.45
C LYS A 253 9.06 -8.23 9.44
N LEU A 254 9.69 -8.92 10.40
CA LEU A 254 8.98 -9.65 11.45
C LEU A 254 8.17 -8.71 12.35
N ILE A 255 8.73 -7.57 12.75
CA ILE A 255 8.03 -6.55 13.56
C ILE A 255 6.86 -5.96 12.77
N ASP A 256 7.09 -5.53 11.53
CA ASP A 256 6.04 -4.95 10.68
C ASP A 256 4.88 -5.94 10.49
N GLN A 257 5.19 -7.23 10.26
CA GLN A 257 4.20 -8.29 10.16
C GLN A 257 3.44 -8.53 11.46
N ALA A 258 4.10 -8.48 12.62
CA ALA A 258 3.44 -8.61 13.92
C ALA A 258 2.46 -7.46 14.18
N ILE A 259 2.87 -6.23 13.87
CA ILE A 259 2.01 -5.04 14.00
C ILE A 259 0.80 -5.13 13.05
N GLU A 260 1.02 -5.55 11.80
CA GLU A 260 -0.07 -5.74 10.84
C GLU A 260 -1.05 -6.84 11.28
N LYS A 261 -0.55 -8.00 11.71
CA LYS A 261 -1.37 -9.12 12.20
C LYS A 261 -2.11 -8.82 13.50
N GLY A 262 -1.55 -7.95 14.33
CA GLY A 262 -2.16 -7.52 15.60
C GLY A 262 -3.29 -6.51 15.40
N SER A 263 -3.12 -5.60 14.43
CA SER A 263 -4.07 -4.51 14.16
C SER A 263 -5.22 -4.89 13.22
N ARG A 264 -5.14 -6.03 12.53
CA ARG A 264 -6.12 -6.47 11.54
C ARG A 264 -6.42 -7.95 11.67
N GLN A 265 -7.54 -8.39 11.10
CA GLN A 265 -7.82 -9.80 10.90
C GLN A 265 -8.01 -10.17 9.43
N GLN A 266 -7.41 -11.29 9.03
CA GLN A 266 -7.54 -11.85 7.69
C GLN A 266 -8.80 -12.69 7.56
N CYS A 267 -9.48 -12.54 6.42
CA CYS A 267 -10.56 -13.43 6.03
C CYS A 267 -10.03 -14.87 5.89
N PRO A 268 -10.58 -15.86 6.61
CA PRO A 268 -10.10 -17.24 6.52
C PRO A 268 -10.27 -17.86 5.13
N SER A 269 -11.29 -17.45 4.37
CA SER A 269 -11.55 -18.03 3.04
C SER A 269 -10.70 -17.44 1.92
N CYS A 270 -10.26 -16.17 2.01
CA CYS A 270 -9.58 -15.49 0.88
C CYS A 270 -8.39 -14.60 1.25
N GLY A 271 -8.00 -14.54 2.53
CA GLY A 271 -6.84 -13.82 3.04
C GLY A 271 -6.99 -12.29 3.10
N LEU A 272 -8.11 -11.72 2.65
CA LEU A 272 -8.30 -10.26 2.69
C LEU A 272 -8.24 -9.76 4.13
N SER A 273 -7.24 -8.94 4.45
CA SER A 273 -7.06 -8.31 5.75
C SER A 273 -8.01 -7.12 5.92
N GLY A 274 -8.70 -7.05 7.04
CA GLY A 274 -9.60 -5.96 7.40
C GLY A 274 -9.40 -5.53 8.84
N MET A 275 -9.63 -4.25 9.11
CA MET A 275 -9.72 -3.72 10.47
C MET A 275 -11.20 -3.49 10.78
N LYS A 276 -11.61 -3.89 11.98
CA LYS A 276 -12.97 -3.65 12.45
C LYS A 276 -13.13 -2.22 12.96
N ASN A 277 -14.33 -1.65 12.81
CA ASN A 277 -14.66 -0.29 13.25
C ASN A 277 -16.01 -0.19 13.99
N ASP A 278 -16.67 -1.31 14.26
CA ASP A 278 -17.96 -1.40 14.96
C ASP A 278 -17.91 -2.48 16.05
N ALA A 279 -18.98 -2.58 16.85
CA ALA A 279 -18.99 -3.39 18.08
C ALA A 279 -19.21 -4.90 17.86
N CYS A 280 -19.90 -5.31 16.78
CA CYS A 280 -20.35 -6.71 16.60
C CYS A 280 -19.27 -7.57 15.97
N MET A 281 -18.73 -8.59 16.63
CA MET A 281 -17.57 -9.37 16.15
C MET A 281 -17.77 -10.13 14.83
N HIS A 282 -18.96 -10.17 14.24
CA HIS A 282 -19.17 -10.71 12.90
C HIS A 282 -18.60 -9.79 11.81
N MET A 283 -17.87 -10.40 10.87
CA MET A 283 -17.31 -9.76 9.68
C MET A 283 -17.88 -10.41 8.42
N SER A 284 -18.00 -9.61 7.35
CA SER A 284 -18.37 -10.07 6.02
C SER A 284 -17.30 -9.67 5.02
N CYS A 285 -16.76 -10.61 4.24
CA CYS A 285 -15.73 -10.29 3.25
C CYS A 285 -16.34 -9.56 2.07
N GLN A 286 -15.81 -8.40 1.71
CA GLN A 286 -16.21 -7.76 0.46
C GLN A 286 -15.70 -8.51 -0.79
N LYS A 287 -14.60 -9.29 -0.66
CA LYS A 287 -14.02 -10.08 -1.76
C LYS A 287 -14.74 -11.40 -2.00
N CYS A 288 -14.85 -12.27 -0.98
CA CYS A 288 -15.46 -13.61 -1.15
C CYS A 288 -16.89 -13.73 -0.64
N GLN A 289 -17.45 -12.69 0.00
CA GLN A 289 -18.76 -12.72 0.68
C GLN A 289 -18.88 -13.74 1.83
N GLY A 290 -17.77 -14.35 2.26
CA GLY A 290 -17.71 -15.22 3.44
C GLY A 290 -17.87 -14.44 4.74
N TYR A 291 -18.32 -15.13 5.80
CA TYR A 291 -18.48 -14.58 7.14
C TYR A 291 -17.45 -15.17 8.09
N TRP A 292 -16.96 -14.39 9.05
CA TRP A 292 -16.08 -14.90 10.13
C TRP A 292 -16.21 -14.05 11.39
N CYS A 293 -15.76 -14.61 12.51
CA CYS A 293 -15.60 -13.87 13.76
C CYS A 293 -14.29 -13.10 13.74
N TYR A 294 -14.32 -11.78 13.91
CA TYR A 294 -13.13 -10.92 13.98
C TYR A 294 -12.23 -11.27 15.16
N PHE A 295 -12.81 -11.72 16.27
CA PHE A 295 -12.10 -12.05 17.50
C PHE A 295 -11.14 -13.22 17.29
N CYS A 296 -11.62 -14.36 16.77
CA CYS A 296 -10.82 -15.57 16.58
C CYS A 296 -10.39 -15.84 15.13
N GLY A 297 -10.90 -15.09 14.14
CA GLY A 297 -10.63 -15.32 12.72
C GLY A 297 -11.29 -16.54 12.09
N GLN A 298 -12.15 -17.27 12.82
CA GLN A 298 -12.77 -18.50 12.33
C GLN A 298 -14.10 -18.25 11.60
N GLU A 299 -14.39 -19.07 10.61
CA GLU A 299 -15.71 -19.13 9.95
C GLU A 299 -16.74 -19.68 10.93
N PRO A 300 -17.98 -19.13 10.97
CA PRO A 300 -19.04 -19.73 11.76
C PRO A 300 -19.35 -21.13 11.20
N ASP A 301 -19.53 -22.10 12.10
CA ASP A 301 -20.00 -23.43 11.71
C ASP A 301 -21.39 -23.31 11.06
N ASP A 302 -21.60 -23.98 9.92
CA ASP A 302 -22.78 -23.89 9.04
C ASP A 302 -24.12 -24.13 9.76
N SER A 303 -24.09 -24.67 10.99
CA SER A 303 -25.27 -25.03 11.76
C SER A 303 -25.90 -23.89 12.58
N ASP A 304 -25.19 -22.78 12.85
CA ASP A 304 -25.79 -21.62 13.52
C ASP A 304 -24.87 -20.39 13.45
N MET A 305 -25.24 -19.37 12.67
CA MET A 305 -24.48 -18.10 12.58
C MET A 305 -24.32 -17.42 13.95
N ASP A 306 -25.26 -17.64 14.88
CA ASP A 306 -25.19 -17.14 16.25
C ASP A 306 -24.57 -18.15 17.25
N GLY A 307 -24.36 -19.39 16.82
CA GLY A 307 -23.92 -20.50 17.66
C GLY A 307 -22.50 -20.31 18.20
N HIS A 308 -21.64 -19.61 17.44
CA HIS A 308 -20.27 -19.32 17.88
C HIS A 308 -20.22 -18.35 19.06
N ASN A 309 -21.20 -17.45 19.21
CA ASN A 309 -21.21 -16.45 20.27
C ASN A 309 -22.23 -16.70 21.38
N TYR A 310 -23.16 -17.63 21.15
CA TYR A 310 -24.14 -18.02 22.17
C TYR A 310 -23.44 -18.65 23.38
N ASP A 311 -23.85 -18.32 24.61
CA ASP A 311 -23.27 -18.88 25.85
C ASP A 311 -21.74 -18.81 25.95
N TRP A 312 -21.10 -17.83 25.30
CA TRP A 312 -19.63 -17.70 25.26
C TRP A 312 -18.99 -17.59 26.65
N GLN A 313 -19.73 -17.09 27.65
CA GLN A 313 -19.26 -17.01 29.03
C GLN A 313 -19.11 -18.38 29.70
N THR A 314 -19.79 -19.41 29.19
CA THR A 314 -19.91 -20.72 29.84
C THR A 314 -19.41 -21.88 28.98
N VAL A 315 -19.43 -21.74 27.65
CA VAL A 315 -19.03 -22.78 26.71
C VAL A 315 -17.66 -22.45 26.15
N ARG A 316 -16.73 -23.41 26.25
CA ARG A 316 -15.37 -23.25 25.72
C ARG A 316 -15.34 -23.15 24.20
N GLY A 317 -14.44 -22.33 23.66
CA GLY A 317 -14.22 -22.16 22.22
C GLY A 317 -15.21 -21.20 21.55
N ARG A 318 -15.93 -20.40 22.34
CA ARG A 318 -16.91 -19.43 21.86
C ARG A 318 -16.42 -18.02 22.12
N CYS A 319 -16.68 -17.11 21.20
CA CYS A 319 -16.24 -15.71 21.33
C CYS A 319 -17.39 -14.81 21.79
N PRO A 320 -17.12 -13.66 22.41
CA PRO A 320 -18.16 -12.68 22.67
C PRO A 320 -18.73 -12.10 21.37
N MET A 321 -20.05 -11.89 21.32
CA MET A 321 -20.69 -11.18 20.20
C MET A 321 -20.26 -9.71 20.15
N TYR A 322 -20.09 -9.09 21.32
CA TYR A 322 -19.66 -7.71 21.51
C TYR A 322 -18.55 -7.66 22.54
N LEU A 323 -17.46 -6.94 22.29
CA LEU A 323 -16.31 -6.88 23.21
C LEU A 323 -16.69 -6.25 24.56
N ILE A 324 -17.65 -5.33 24.59
CA ILE A 324 -18.15 -4.74 25.84
C ILE A 324 -18.72 -5.80 26.81
N ASN A 325 -19.20 -6.94 26.31
CA ASN A 325 -19.70 -8.00 27.18
C ASN A 325 -18.57 -8.64 28.01
N ILE A 326 -17.30 -8.48 27.60
CA ILE A 326 -16.15 -8.97 28.37
C ILE A 326 -16.01 -8.19 29.68
N CYS A 327 -16.34 -6.90 29.70
CA CYS A 327 -16.23 -6.08 30.91
C CYS A 327 -17.18 -6.53 32.04
N GLU A 328 -18.22 -7.30 31.71
CA GLU A 328 -19.14 -7.90 32.70
C GLU A 328 -18.46 -9.05 33.48
N LEU A 329 -17.47 -9.70 32.90
CA LEU A 329 -16.71 -10.81 33.49
C LEU A 329 -15.35 -10.37 34.02
N ASP A 330 -14.68 -9.46 33.32
CA ASP A 330 -13.34 -8.97 33.63
C ASP A 330 -13.33 -7.44 33.68
N ASN A 331 -13.20 -6.90 34.88
CA ASN A 331 -13.21 -5.46 35.13
C ASN A 331 -11.95 -4.72 34.63
N ARG A 332 -10.95 -5.43 34.10
CA ARG A 332 -9.80 -4.83 33.41
C ARG A 332 -10.18 -4.32 32.01
N TRP A 333 -11.23 -4.89 31.40
CA TRP A 333 -11.70 -4.45 30.10
C TRP A 333 -12.45 -3.12 30.21
N PRO A 334 -12.30 -2.21 29.24
CA PRO A 334 -13.05 -0.96 29.20
C PRO A 334 -14.56 -1.18 29.13
N SER A 335 -15.34 -0.13 29.41
CA SER A 335 -16.81 -0.19 29.43
C SER A 335 -17.46 0.45 28.21
N THR A 336 -16.70 0.79 27.17
CA THR A 336 -17.22 1.36 25.92
C THR A 336 -16.73 0.55 24.73
N ASP A 337 -17.55 0.47 23.66
CA ASP A 337 -17.23 -0.35 22.49
C ASP A 337 -15.91 0.03 21.82
N TYR A 338 -15.65 1.33 21.67
CA TYR A 338 -14.42 1.83 21.05
C TYR A 338 -13.18 1.52 21.89
N GLU A 339 -13.23 1.78 23.20
CA GLU A 339 -12.09 1.49 24.07
C GLU A 339 -11.85 -0.03 24.17
N CYS A 340 -12.90 -0.86 24.15
CA CYS A 340 -12.74 -2.32 24.12
C CYS A 340 -12.06 -2.80 22.83
N LEU A 341 -12.42 -2.20 21.69
CA LEU A 341 -11.83 -2.55 20.40
C LEU A 341 -10.35 -2.13 20.33
N ASP A 342 -10.04 -0.92 20.80
CA ASP A 342 -8.66 -0.45 20.92
C ASP A 342 -7.86 -1.34 21.88
N TYR A 343 -8.44 -1.68 23.03
CA TYR A 343 -7.84 -2.60 24.00
C TYR A 343 -7.57 -3.99 23.39
N PHE A 344 -8.51 -4.53 22.63
CA PHE A 344 -8.36 -5.80 21.92
C PHE A 344 -7.21 -5.75 20.91
N HIS A 345 -7.17 -4.74 20.03
CA HIS A 345 -6.09 -4.60 19.05
C HIS A 345 -4.73 -4.41 19.71
N HIS A 346 -4.68 -3.62 20.78
CA HIS A 346 -3.45 -3.38 21.55
C HIS A 346 -2.91 -4.69 22.11
N HIS A 347 -3.74 -5.47 22.80
CA HIS A 347 -3.33 -6.74 23.41
C HIS A 347 -2.98 -7.80 22.38
N ARG A 348 -3.73 -7.89 21.28
CA ARG A 348 -3.42 -8.79 20.18
C ARG A 348 -2.09 -8.43 19.52
N THR A 349 -1.81 -7.14 19.33
CA THR A 349 -0.53 -6.67 18.79
C THR A 349 0.62 -6.97 19.74
N LEU A 350 0.44 -6.77 21.05
CA LEU A 350 1.43 -7.16 22.06
C LEU A 350 1.73 -8.65 22.03
N ALA A 351 0.73 -9.52 21.89
CA ALA A 351 0.94 -10.96 21.78
C ALA A 351 1.83 -11.31 20.57
N GLN A 352 1.54 -10.73 19.39
CA GLN A 352 2.34 -10.95 18.18
C GLN A 352 3.76 -10.38 18.32
N LEU A 353 3.92 -9.20 18.93
CA LEU A 353 5.22 -8.59 19.20
C LEU A 353 6.03 -9.38 20.24
N TYR A 354 5.36 -10.00 21.22
CA TYR A 354 6.00 -10.83 22.23
C TYR A 354 6.61 -12.10 21.62
N ASP A 355 5.94 -12.71 20.63
CA ASP A 355 6.52 -13.83 19.89
C ASP A 355 7.74 -13.41 19.07
N VAL A 356 7.70 -12.23 18.45
CA VAL A 356 8.89 -11.64 17.79
C VAL A 356 10.01 -11.37 18.81
N TYR A 357 9.68 -10.86 19.99
CA TYR A 357 10.64 -10.65 21.08
C TYR A 357 11.28 -11.97 21.53
N LYS A 358 10.51 -13.06 21.70
CA LYS A 358 11.04 -14.40 21.99
C LYS A 358 12.01 -14.87 20.91
N GLN A 359 11.71 -14.58 19.64
CA GLN A 359 12.53 -14.99 18.49
C GLN A 359 13.83 -14.19 18.37
N LEU A 360 13.77 -12.87 18.56
CA LEU A 360 14.90 -11.96 18.29
C LEU A 360 15.76 -11.67 19.53
N GLY A 361 15.15 -11.67 20.71
CA GLY A 361 15.74 -11.22 21.96
C GLY A 361 15.79 -9.69 22.11
N GLU A 362 15.99 -9.25 23.36
CA GLU A 362 15.95 -7.84 23.77
C GLU A 362 16.99 -6.96 23.05
N GLU A 363 18.23 -7.45 22.87
CA GLU A 363 19.30 -6.68 22.24
C GLU A 363 18.99 -6.33 20.78
N LYS A 364 18.52 -7.31 19.99
CA LYS A 364 18.15 -7.09 18.59
C LYS A 364 16.94 -6.16 18.48
N LEU A 365 15.95 -6.33 19.35
CA LEU A 365 14.76 -5.48 19.34
C LEU A 365 15.10 -4.02 19.67
N ASN A 366 15.99 -3.78 20.64
CA ASN A 366 16.50 -2.45 20.94
C ASN A 366 17.19 -1.82 19.72
N ARG A 367 18.10 -2.55 19.06
CA ARG A 367 18.79 -2.07 17.86
C ARG A 367 17.81 -1.71 16.73
N LEU A 368 16.76 -2.50 16.54
CA LEU A 368 15.70 -2.22 15.57
C LEU A 368 14.92 -0.95 15.93
N ASN A 369 14.53 -0.80 17.19
CA ASN A 369 13.79 0.38 17.62
C ASN A 369 14.65 1.66 17.56
N GLU A 370 15.93 1.58 17.90
CA GLU A 370 16.86 2.71 17.73
C GLU A 370 17.01 3.12 16.26
N GLN A 371 17.11 2.14 15.34
CA GLN A 371 17.34 2.42 13.92
C GLN A 371 16.08 2.88 13.19
N PHE A 372 14.92 2.28 13.48
CA PHE A 372 13.69 2.48 12.70
C PHE A 372 12.56 3.16 13.46
N ARG A 373 12.65 3.20 14.80
CA ARG A 373 11.57 3.67 15.68
C ARG A 373 10.24 2.94 15.43
N SER A 374 10.31 1.68 15.00
CA SER A 374 9.13 0.89 14.63
C SER A 374 8.15 0.72 15.79
N LEU A 375 8.64 0.58 17.03
CA LEU A 375 7.78 0.41 18.20
C LEU A 375 7.27 1.76 18.71
N ASP A 376 8.15 2.75 18.81
CA ASP A 376 7.80 4.12 19.19
C ASP A 376 6.69 4.70 18.29
N GLY A 377 6.80 4.48 16.98
CA GLY A 377 5.83 4.96 15.99
C GLY A 377 4.46 4.30 16.09
N CYS A 378 4.38 3.12 16.72
CA CYS A 378 3.15 2.36 16.89
C CYS A 378 2.62 2.37 18.33
N GLY A 379 3.28 3.10 19.25
CA GLY A 379 2.82 3.28 20.62
C GLY A 379 3.15 2.12 21.58
N PHE A 380 4.04 1.21 21.19
CA PHE A 380 4.47 0.08 22.03
C PHE A 380 5.86 0.32 22.60
N THR A 381 6.11 -0.15 23.82
CA THR A 381 7.44 -0.11 24.44
C THR A 381 8.01 -1.52 24.60
N ILE A 382 9.34 -1.63 24.68
CA ILE A 382 10.00 -2.93 24.87
C ILE A 382 9.65 -3.54 26.24
N ASP A 383 9.55 -2.70 27.28
CA ASP A 383 9.14 -3.16 28.62
C ASP A 383 7.73 -3.74 28.59
N GLU A 384 6.79 -3.08 27.90
CA GLU A 384 5.42 -3.58 27.74
C GLU A 384 5.35 -4.92 26.99
N ILE A 385 6.16 -5.09 25.93
CA ILE A 385 6.25 -6.36 25.20
C ILE A 385 6.84 -7.45 26.09
N LYS A 386 7.86 -7.12 26.89
CA LYS A 386 8.57 -8.05 27.78
C LYS A 386 7.74 -8.47 28.99
N GLU A 387 6.95 -7.55 29.52
CA GLU A 387 6.03 -7.77 30.63
C GLU A 387 4.68 -8.29 30.17
N PHE A 388 4.49 -8.52 28.86
CA PHE A 388 3.24 -9.05 28.32
C PHE A 388 2.93 -10.40 28.98
N ASP A 389 1.85 -10.38 29.76
CA ASP A 389 1.32 -11.55 30.43
C ASP A 389 0.22 -12.17 29.57
N GLU A 390 0.48 -13.37 29.06
CA GLU A 390 -0.47 -14.14 28.25
C GLU A 390 -1.81 -14.38 29.00
N LEU A 391 -1.83 -14.23 30.34
CA LEU A 391 -3.00 -14.42 31.19
C LEU A 391 -4.20 -13.52 30.90
N ILE A 392 -4.07 -12.45 30.11
CA ILE A 392 -5.23 -11.61 29.73
C ILE A 392 -6.21 -12.37 28.82
N PHE A 393 -5.73 -13.35 28.04
CA PHE A 393 -6.58 -14.21 27.20
C PHE A 393 -6.65 -15.67 27.70
N VAL A 394 -5.66 -16.13 28.47
CA VAL A 394 -5.50 -17.56 28.83
C VAL A 394 -6.51 -18.07 29.86
N ASP A 395 -7.14 -17.22 30.68
CA ASP A 395 -8.25 -17.70 31.54
C ASP A 395 -9.53 -18.02 30.73
N TYR A 396 -9.60 -17.55 29.48
CA TYR A 396 -10.49 -18.09 28.45
C TYR A 396 -9.75 -19.17 27.68
N ASP A 397 -9.39 -20.26 28.38
CA ASP A 397 -8.67 -21.44 27.88
C ASP A 397 -9.50 -22.13 26.76
N HIS A 398 -9.45 -21.50 25.59
CA HIS A 398 -10.15 -21.78 24.37
C HIS A 398 -9.07 -22.11 23.35
N GLU A 399 -9.14 -23.28 22.74
CA GLU A 399 -8.29 -23.69 21.62
C GLU A 399 -8.52 -22.84 20.33
N CYS A 400 -9.01 -21.60 20.47
CA CYS A 400 -8.94 -20.60 19.43
C CYS A 400 -7.50 -20.05 19.43
N GLN A 401 -6.66 -20.60 18.58
CA GLN A 401 -5.31 -20.06 18.32
C GLN A 401 -5.44 -18.59 17.88
N LEU A 402 -5.04 -17.66 18.74
CA LEU A 402 -4.88 -16.23 18.42
C LEU A 402 -3.53 -15.97 17.75
#